data_AF-A0A7W3U460-F1
#
_entry.id   AF-A0A7W3U460-F1
#
_cell.length_a   1.000
_cell.length_b   1.000
_cell.length_c   1.000
_cell.angle_alpha   90.00
_cell.angle_beta   90.00
_cell.angle_gamma   90.00
#
_symmetry.space_group_name_H-M   'P 1'
#
loop_
_entity.id
_entity.type
_entity.pdbx_description
1 polymer ?
#
loop_
_entity_poly.entity_id
_entity_poly.type
_entity_poly.pdbx_seq_one_letter_code
_entity_poly.pdbx_strand_id
1 'polypeptide(L)'
;MRHSSPFTHPILQVAVAAALLAGNPISAEAAGVVVCNNCAAPQQAARQGGPGMVFVPDFRNKKLWAFENERDRETGQLMPMPRQVPGSVSSSYGRVVNIPNPAGAEVIIRQDGTGRNANLFPDGFENANAALVAGDVNLQAALGRALAANYVGATTSSVAINDLAFELISLGIDFMGAAVGFESITITLVWNDGSRTVMSMSGDHTTEAAYVRGKSYDRDGNRLPDASAIHDGDNYIGGYTFRRESTIEDWVNTASQYGIPVSGTRSNRMSCSWDGNRLTCRFY
;
A
#
# COMPACT_ATOMS: atom_id res chain seq x y z
N MET A 1 28.34 37.44 -51.92
CA MET A 1 27.72 36.30 -51.22
C MET A 1 26.41 36.02 -51.93
N ARG A 2 26.35 34.91 -52.68
CA ARG A 2 25.24 34.53 -53.57
C ARG A 2 24.20 33.71 -52.80
N HIS A 3 22.94 33.94 -53.17
CA HIS A 3 21.75 33.09 -53.18
C HIS A 3 21.73 31.79 -52.36
N SER A 4 20.65 31.57 -51.59
CA SER A 4 19.49 30.76 -52.02
C SER A 4 18.51 30.56 -50.86
N SER A 5 17.23 30.79 -51.13
CA SER A 5 16.08 30.47 -50.27
C SER A 5 15.63 28.99 -50.48
N PRO A 6 14.41 28.55 -50.10
CA PRO A 6 14.14 27.66 -48.97
C PRO A 6 13.63 26.26 -49.40
N PHE A 7 13.70 25.27 -48.51
CA PHE A 7 12.98 24.00 -48.70
C PHE A 7 11.64 24.03 -47.95
N THR A 8 10.57 24.08 -48.73
CA THR A 8 9.18 23.80 -48.38
C THR A 8 8.92 22.30 -48.46
N HIS A 9 8.39 21.68 -47.40
CA HIS A 9 7.65 20.41 -47.48
C HIS A 9 6.31 20.58 -46.76
N PRO A 10 5.17 20.33 -47.45
CA PRO A 10 3.84 20.35 -46.83
C PRO A 10 3.55 18.97 -46.25
N ILE A 11 3.40 18.86 -44.93
CA ILE A 11 2.83 17.66 -44.31
C ILE A 11 1.34 17.90 -44.14
N LEU A 12 0.61 17.11 -44.93
CA LEU A 12 -0.83 17.01 -45.02
C LEU A 12 -1.47 16.86 -43.64
N GLN A 13 -2.44 17.73 -43.36
CA GLN A 13 -3.39 17.60 -42.26
C GLN A 13 -4.22 16.34 -42.44
N VAL A 14 -4.26 15.48 -41.41
CA VAL A 14 -5.37 14.55 -41.19
C VAL A 14 -5.96 14.91 -39.83
N ALA A 15 -7.02 15.73 -39.86
CA ALA A 15 -7.83 16.00 -38.69
C ALA A 15 -8.71 14.79 -38.42
N VAL A 16 -8.33 13.97 -37.44
CA VAL A 16 -9.24 12.96 -36.86
C VAL A 16 -10.10 13.67 -35.83
N ALA A 17 -11.30 14.07 -36.25
CA ALA A 17 -12.35 14.53 -35.36
C ALA A 17 -12.96 13.32 -34.63
N ALA A 18 -12.35 12.90 -33.53
CA ALA A 18 -12.98 11.99 -32.58
C ALA A 18 -13.87 12.81 -31.64
N ALA A 19 -15.16 12.91 -31.98
CA ALA A 19 -16.19 13.37 -31.07
C ALA A 19 -16.39 12.33 -29.95
N LEU A 20 -15.56 12.39 -28.92
CA LEU A 20 -15.82 11.74 -27.65
C LEU A 20 -16.74 12.67 -26.86
N LEU A 21 -17.98 12.23 -26.68
CA LEU A 21 -18.89 12.74 -25.67
C LEU A 21 -18.25 12.46 -24.29
N ALA A 22 -17.35 13.33 -23.87
CA ALA A 22 -16.94 13.44 -22.48
C ALA A 22 -18.15 13.97 -21.72
N GLY A 23 -19.01 13.06 -21.25
CA GLY A 23 -19.77 13.34 -20.05
C GLY A 23 -18.73 13.69 -18.99
N ASN A 24 -18.69 14.96 -18.58
CA ASN A 24 -17.87 15.37 -17.45
C ASN A 24 -18.21 14.41 -16.31
N PRO A 25 -17.25 13.69 -15.71
CA PRO A 25 -17.52 13.08 -14.42
C PRO A 25 -17.95 14.26 -13.54
N ILE A 26 -19.18 14.20 -13.03
CA ILE A 26 -19.55 15.01 -11.89
C ILE A 26 -18.51 14.61 -10.85
N SER A 27 -17.50 15.45 -10.65
CA SER A 27 -16.57 15.30 -9.54
C SER A 27 -17.45 15.29 -8.31
N ALA A 28 -17.69 14.11 -7.76
CA ALA A 28 -18.31 13.99 -6.46
C ALA A 28 -17.33 14.70 -5.52
N GLU A 29 -17.70 15.90 -5.05
CA GLU A 29 -17.00 16.51 -3.93
C GLU A 29 -17.09 15.50 -2.78
N ALA A 30 -15.96 15.11 -2.20
CA ALA A 30 -15.98 14.30 -0.98
C ALA A 30 -16.19 15.24 0.20
N ALA A 31 -17.15 14.90 1.04
CA ALA A 31 -17.52 15.75 2.16
C ALA A 31 -16.91 15.25 3.48
N GLY A 32 -16.99 13.94 3.76
CA GLY A 32 -16.31 13.34 4.92
C GLY A 32 -16.84 11.97 5.33
N VAL A 33 -16.27 11.43 6.42
CA VAL A 33 -16.75 10.21 7.08
C VAL A 33 -17.41 10.56 8.41
N VAL A 34 -18.65 10.10 8.64
CA VAL A 34 -19.41 10.35 9.89
C VAL A 34 -19.69 9.04 10.60
N VAL A 35 -18.94 8.74 11.65
CA VAL A 35 -19.12 7.51 12.43
C VAL A 35 -20.43 7.54 13.21
N CYS A 36 -21.27 6.52 13.02
CA CYS A 36 -22.50 6.35 13.78
C CYS A 36 -22.72 4.88 14.15
N ASN A 37 -22.24 4.49 15.33
CA ASN A 37 -22.42 3.14 15.85
C ASN A 37 -23.85 2.95 16.40
N ASN A 38 -24.50 1.82 16.08
CA ASN A 38 -25.91 1.56 16.38
C ASN A 38 -26.89 2.58 15.79
N CYS A 39 -26.60 3.10 14.60
CA CYS A 39 -27.40 4.15 13.99
C CYS A 39 -28.80 3.65 13.59
N ALA A 40 -29.85 4.22 14.20
CA ALA A 40 -31.23 3.97 13.78
C ALA A 40 -31.59 4.73 12.49
N ALA A 41 -30.95 5.88 12.24
CA ALA A 41 -31.20 6.76 11.11
C ALA A 41 -29.88 7.26 10.48
N PRO A 42 -29.15 6.42 9.73
CA PRO A 42 -27.86 6.79 9.13
C PRO A 42 -27.95 8.00 8.20
N GLN A 43 -29.10 8.21 7.56
CA GLN A 43 -29.35 9.38 6.73
C GLN A 43 -29.33 10.69 7.54
N GLN A 44 -29.73 10.68 8.82
CA GLN A 44 -29.63 11.89 9.65
C GLN A 44 -28.17 12.19 10.03
N ALA A 45 -27.40 11.16 10.35
CA ALA A 45 -25.96 11.29 10.62
C ALA A 45 -25.22 11.86 9.40
N ALA A 46 -25.55 11.40 8.19
CA ALA A 46 -24.94 11.88 6.95
C ALA A 46 -25.01 13.40 6.79
N ARG A 47 -26.08 14.07 7.27
CA ARG A 47 -26.22 15.55 7.19
C ARG A 47 -25.09 16.32 7.88
N GLN A 48 -24.37 15.69 8.81
CA GLN A 48 -23.26 16.30 9.53
C GLN A 48 -21.96 16.30 8.72
N GLY A 49 -21.88 15.50 7.65
CA GLY A 49 -20.66 15.30 6.86
C GLY A 49 -20.35 16.38 5.82
N GLY A 50 -21.20 17.39 5.65
CA GLY A 50 -21.00 18.45 4.64
C GLY A 50 -21.61 18.14 3.27
N PRO A 51 -21.52 19.06 2.29
CA PRO A 51 -21.99 18.85 0.92
C PRO A 51 -21.07 17.90 0.14
N GLY A 52 -21.64 16.98 -0.64
CA GLY A 52 -20.91 15.96 -1.38
C GLY A 52 -21.08 14.53 -0.85
N MET A 53 -20.22 13.61 -1.27
CA MET A 53 -20.26 12.21 -0.85
C MET A 53 -19.85 12.06 0.63
N VAL A 54 -20.68 11.35 1.40
CA VAL A 54 -20.44 11.03 2.82
C VAL A 54 -20.54 9.53 3.04
N PHE A 55 -19.55 8.96 3.73
CA PHE A 55 -19.65 7.61 4.28
C PHE A 55 -20.10 7.64 5.74
N VAL A 56 -21.05 6.77 6.08
CA VAL A 56 -21.52 6.57 7.44
C VAL A 56 -21.22 5.14 7.85
N PRO A 57 -20.12 4.88 8.60
CA PRO A 57 -19.85 3.56 9.14
C PRO A 57 -20.53 3.34 10.50
N ASP A 58 -21.01 2.12 10.70
CA ASP A 58 -21.34 1.52 11.99
C ASP A 58 -20.42 0.32 12.20
N PHE A 59 -19.25 0.57 12.78
CA PHE A 59 -18.22 -0.45 13.00
C PHE A 59 -18.70 -1.55 13.94
N ARG A 60 -19.57 -1.22 14.91
CA ARG A 60 -20.12 -2.19 15.86
C ARG A 60 -21.02 -3.21 15.18
N ASN A 61 -21.89 -2.76 14.28
CA ASN A 61 -22.80 -3.65 13.54
C ASN A 61 -22.28 -4.04 12.16
N LYS A 62 -21.05 -3.63 11.82
CA LYS A 62 -20.36 -3.91 10.55
C LYS A 62 -21.16 -3.46 9.32
N LYS A 63 -21.77 -2.28 9.40
CA LYS A 63 -22.58 -1.70 8.31
C LYS A 63 -21.91 -0.42 7.79
N LEU A 64 -22.03 -0.22 6.49
CA LEU A 64 -21.52 0.98 5.81
C LEU A 64 -22.59 1.50 4.87
N TRP A 65 -22.88 2.79 4.98
CA TRP A 65 -23.78 3.51 4.07
C TRP A 65 -23.02 4.63 3.37
N ALA A 66 -23.48 4.98 2.16
CA ALA A 66 -23.01 6.14 1.42
C ALA A 66 -24.20 7.04 1.08
N PHE A 67 -23.98 8.34 1.14
CA PHE A 67 -24.95 9.36 0.77
C PHE A 67 -24.29 10.44 -0.08
N GLU A 68 -25.03 11.00 -1.03
CA GLU A 68 -24.70 12.25 -1.69
C GLU A 68 -25.47 13.36 -0.98
N ASN A 69 -24.78 14.31 -0.37
CA ASN A 69 -25.39 15.42 0.31
C ASN A 69 -25.47 16.63 -0.62
N GLU A 70 -26.67 16.95 -1.08
CA GLU A 70 -26.91 18.17 -1.85
C GLU A 70 -27.57 19.23 -0.98
N ARG A 71 -27.31 20.50 -1.27
CA ARG A 71 -27.97 21.60 -0.56
C ARG A 71 -29.33 21.86 -1.18
N ASP A 72 -30.39 21.73 -0.39
CA ASP A 72 -31.73 22.12 -0.79
C ASP A 72 -31.77 23.62 -1.09
N ARG A 73 -32.31 23.99 -2.25
CA ARG A 73 -32.30 25.38 -2.72
C ARG A 73 -33.26 26.29 -1.94
N GLU A 74 -34.30 25.73 -1.34
CA GLU A 74 -35.34 26.50 -0.66
C GLU A 74 -35.03 26.67 0.84
N THR A 75 -34.59 25.60 1.49
CA THR A 75 -34.34 25.55 2.94
C THR A 75 -32.86 25.73 3.29
N GLY A 76 -31.95 25.60 2.32
CA GLY A 76 -30.50 25.65 2.53
C GLY A 76 -29.94 24.46 3.31
N GLN A 77 -30.79 23.48 3.67
CA GLN A 77 -30.39 22.30 4.44
C GLN A 77 -29.71 21.26 3.54
N LEU A 78 -28.80 20.47 4.11
CA LEU A 78 -28.24 19.32 3.41
C LEU A 78 -29.27 18.21 3.34
N MET A 79 -29.52 17.70 2.14
CA MET A 79 -30.39 16.57 1.82
C MET A 79 -29.54 15.36 1.41
N PRO A 80 -29.40 14.36 2.29
CA PRO A 80 -28.64 13.16 1.97
C PRO A 80 -29.46 12.23 1.09
N MET A 81 -28.97 11.95 -0.10
CA MET A 81 -29.55 11.00 -1.05
C MET A 81 -28.75 9.69 -0.99
N PRO A 82 -29.36 8.53 -0.70
CA PRO A 82 -28.63 7.26 -0.64
C PRO A 82 -27.87 6.96 -1.94
N ARG A 83 -26.63 6.50 -1.80
CA ARG A 83 -25.78 6.04 -2.90
C ARG A 83 -25.25 4.64 -2.61
N GLN A 84 -24.85 3.97 -3.68
CA GLN A 84 -24.13 2.70 -3.54
C GLN A 84 -22.70 2.98 -3.08
N VAL A 85 -22.25 2.26 -2.06
CA VAL A 85 -20.84 2.24 -1.67
C VAL A 85 -20.03 1.57 -2.79
N PRO A 86 -18.92 2.16 -3.27
CA PRO A 86 -18.06 1.51 -4.24
C PRO A 86 -17.62 0.10 -3.79
N GLY A 87 -17.55 -0.83 -4.76
CA GLY A 87 -17.24 -2.24 -4.47
C GLY A 87 -15.89 -2.45 -3.78
N SER A 88 -14.87 -1.69 -4.18
CA SER A 88 -13.54 -1.72 -3.56
C SER A 88 -13.59 -1.26 -2.10
N VAL A 89 -14.22 -0.11 -1.84
CA VAL A 89 -14.36 0.48 -0.50
C VAL A 89 -15.15 -0.43 0.44
N SER A 90 -16.28 -0.98 -0.02
CA SER A 90 -17.09 -1.91 0.78
C SER A 90 -16.35 -3.21 1.11
N SER A 91 -15.58 -3.76 0.16
CA SER A 91 -14.76 -4.95 0.38
C SER A 91 -13.66 -4.68 1.42
N SER A 92 -12.96 -3.56 1.31
CA SER A 92 -11.91 -3.13 2.24
C SER A 92 -12.46 -2.84 3.64
N TYR A 93 -13.60 -2.14 3.74
CA TYR A 93 -14.30 -1.93 5.00
C TYR A 93 -14.64 -3.27 5.67
N GLY A 94 -15.26 -4.17 4.90
CA GLY A 94 -15.61 -5.51 5.36
C GLY A 94 -14.41 -6.29 5.88
N ARG A 95 -13.24 -6.14 5.26
CA ARG A 95 -12.00 -6.78 5.70
C ARG A 95 -11.58 -6.33 7.10
N VAL A 96 -11.59 -5.02 7.35
CA VAL A 96 -11.14 -4.44 8.63
C VAL A 96 -12.12 -4.75 9.76
N VAL A 97 -13.42 -4.55 9.56
CA VAL A 97 -14.43 -4.77 10.62
C VAL A 97 -14.67 -6.24 10.95
N ASN A 98 -14.14 -7.16 10.14
CA ASN A 98 -14.21 -8.59 10.38
C ASN A 98 -12.95 -9.20 10.98
N ILE A 99 -11.93 -8.40 11.34
CA ILE A 99 -10.76 -8.88 12.06
C ILE A 99 -11.22 -9.42 13.44
N PRO A 100 -11.07 -10.72 13.72
CA PRO A 100 -11.64 -11.35 14.92
C PRO A 100 -10.75 -11.19 16.17
N ASN A 101 -9.43 -11.05 15.96
CA ASN A 101 -8.40 -10.99 16.99
C ASN A 101 -7.10 -10.44 16.36
N PRO A 102 -6.02 -10.20 17.14
CA PRO A 102 -4.80 -9.61 16.62
C PRO A 102 -4.12 -10.43 15.52
N ALA A 103 -4.21 -11.77 15.55
CA ALA A 103 -3.67 -12.61 14.48
C ALA A 103 -4.41 -12.41 13.15
N GLY A 104 -5.68 -12.00 13.18
CA GLY A 104 -6.43 -11.62 11.98
C GLY A 104 -5.98 -10.30 11.34
N ALA A 105 -5.16 -9.51 12.03
CA ALA A 105 -4.52 -8.32 11.47
C ALA A 105 -3.22 -8.65 10.69
N GLU A 106 -2.83 -9.91 10.61
CA GLU A 106 -1.75 -10.38 9.75
C GLU A 106 -2.29 -10.84 8.40
N VAL A 107 -1.77 -10.25 7.33
CA VAL A 107 -2.24 -10.46 5.96
C VAL A 107 -1.08 -10.94 5.11
N ILE A 108 -1.29 -12.01 4.36
CA ILE A 108 -0.32 -12.52 3.40
C ILE A 108 -0.83 -12.25 1.98
N ILE A 109 -0.01 -11.62 1.16
CA ILE A 109 -0.31 -11.34 -0.25
C ILE A 109 0.79 -11.97 -1.10
N ARG A 110 0.42 -12.89 -1.99
CA ARG A 110 1.36 -13.61 -2.85
C ARG A 110 1.33 -13.08 -4.27
N GLN A 111 2.49 -12.77 -4.86
CA GLN A 111 2.55 -12.24 -6.21
C GLN A 111 2.00 -13.21 -7.27
N ASP A 112 2.24 -14.52 -7.10
CA ASP A 112 1.73 -15.60 -7.94
C ASP A 112 0.26 -15.99 -7.63
N GLY A 113 -0.36 -15.33 -6.65
CA GLY A 113 -1.67 -15.65 -6.10
C GLY A 113 -2.84 -14.93 -6.78
N THR A 114 -2.74 -14.55 -8.05
CA THR A 114 -3.82 -13.84 -8.76
C THR A 114 -5.14 -14.62 -8.67
N GLY A 115 -6.17 -13.98 -8.11
CA GLY A 115 -7.48 -14.60 -7.83
C GLY A 115 -7.56 -15.49 -6.59
N ARG A 116 -6.46 -15.75 -5.89
CA ARG A 116 -6.41 -16.52 -4.62
C ARG A 116 -6.15 -15.64 -3.40
N ASN A 117 -5.48 -14.52 -3.59
CA ASN A 117 -5.30 -13.57 -2.50
C ASN A 117 -6.63 -12.88 -2.17
N ALA A 118 -6.88 -12.68 -0.88
CA ALA A 118 -7.96 -11.83 -0.44
C ALA A 118 -7.72 -10.35 -0.82
N ASN A 119 -6.45 -9.95 -0.98
CA ASN A 119 -6.00 -8.61 -1.36
C ASN A 119 -5.23 -8.66 -2.68
N LEU A 120 -5.37 -7.64 -3.52
CA LEU A 120 -4.59 -7.57 -4.75
C LEU A 120 -3.12 -7.32 -4.45
N PHE A 121 -2.24 -8.03 -5.16
CA PHE A 121 -0.84 -7.67 -5.21
C PHE A 121 -0.70 -6.38 -6.03
N PRO A 122 0.12 -5.39 -5.61
CA PRO A 122 0.28 -4.16 -6.38
C PRO A 122 0.88 -4.37 -7.77
N ASP A 123 0.27 -3.77 -8.78
CA ASP A 123 0.76 -3.78 -10.16
C ASP A 123 2.05 -2.93 -10.29
N GLY A 124 2.90 -3.25 -11.26
CA GLY A 124 4.14 -2.52 -11.55
C GLY A 124 5.37 -2.98 -10.74
N PHE A 125 5.21 -4.01 -9.91
CA PHE A 125 6.27 -4.62 -9.10
C PHE A 125 6.61 -6.05 -9.54
N GLU A 126 6.25 -6.43 -10.77
CA GLU A 126 6.41 -7.79 -11.32
C GLU A 126 7.87 -8.26 -11.35
N ASN A 127 8.79 -7.32 -11.51
CA ASN A 127 10.23 -7.56 -11.60
C ASN A 127 10.98 -7.31 -10.27
N ALA A 128 10.26 -6.99 -9.20
CA ALA A 128 10.86 -6.75 -7.89
C ALA A 128 10.93 -8.05 -7.05
N ASN A 129 11.80 -8.04 -6.05
CA ASN A 129 11.87 -9.05 -5.00
C ASN A 129 12.18 -8.39 -3.65
N ALA A 130 12.24 -9.18 -2.58
CA ALA A 130 12.47 -8.61 -1.25
C ALA A 130 13.84 -7.94 -1.11
N ALA A 131 14.87 -8.37 -1.83
CA ALA A 131 16.21 -7.79 -1.75
C ALA A 131 16.28 -6.40 -2.38
N LEU A 132 15.62 -6.21 -3.53
CA LEU A 132 15.45 -4.91 -4.16
C LEU A 132 14.69 -3.95 -3.25
N VAL A 133 13.58 -4.39 -2.65
CA VAL A 133 12.80 -3.56 -1.73
C VAL A 133 13.59 -3.25 -0.46
N ALA A 134 14.29 -4.22 0.11
CA ALA A 134 15.10 -4.00 1.31
C ALA A 134 16.20 -2.96 1.08
N GLY A 135 16.75 -2.89 -0.14
CA GLY A 135 17.82 -1.98 -0.53
C GLY A 135 17.41 -0.58 -1.00
N ASP A 136 16.18 -0.39 -1.46
CA ASP A 136 15.75 0.86 -2.09
C ASP A 136 14.56 1.52 -1.35
N VAL A 137 14.85 2.63 -0.66
CA VAL A 137 13.85 3.41 0.11
C VAL A 137 12.77 4.02 -0.79
N ASN A 138 13.09 4.38 -2.02
CA ASN A 138 12.08 4.89 -2.95
C ASN A 138 11.14 3.77 -3.39
N LEU A 139 11.69 2.57 -3.62
CA LEU A 139 10.88 1.40 -3.93
C LEU A 139 10.01 0.99 -2.73
N GLN A 140 10.52 1.07 -1.50
CA GLN A 140 9.75 0.86 -0.27
C GLN A 140 8.54 1.80 -0.22
N ALA A 141 8.75 3.11 -0.42
CA ALA A 141 7.69 4.10 -0.34
C ALA A 141 6.67 3.95 -1.49
N ALA A 142 7.13 3.68 -2.71
CA ALA A 142 6.27 3.43 -3.86
C ALA A 142 5.38 2.19 -3.65
N LEU A 143 5.99 1.09 -3.17
CA LEU A 143 5.29 -0.14 -2.83
C LEU A 143 4.30 0.07 -1.67
N GLY A 144 4.72 0.80 -0.64
CA GLY A 144 3.90 1.15 0.52
C GLY A 144 2.61 1.88 0.14
N ARG A 145 2.70 2.89 -0.73
CA ARG A 145 1.53 3.63 -1.24
C ARG A 145 0.62 2.77 -2.10
N ALA A 146 1.19 1.93 -2.98
CA ALA A 146 0.41 1.05 -3.84
C ALA A 146 -0.33 -0.03 -3.02
N LEU A 147 0.31 -0.60 -2.00
CA LEU A 147 -0.32 -1.52 -1.05
C LEU A 147 -1.44 -0.86 -0.27
N ALA A 148 -1.18 0.33 0.28
CA ALA A 148 -2.16 1.10 1.03
C ALA A 148 -3.41 1.35 0.18
N ALA A 149 -3.26 1.90 -1.03
CA ALA A 149 -4.38 2.16 -1.94
C ALA A 149 -5.21 0.90 -2.24
N ASN A 150 -4.54 -0.21 -2.56
CA ASN A 150 -5.21 -1.49 -2.82
C ASN A 150 -5.91 -2.05 -1.58
N TYR A 151 -5.28 -1.96 -0.42
CA TYR A 151 -5.82 -2.50 0.83
C TYR A 151 -7.05 -1.72 1.29
N VAL A 152 -7.02 -0.39 1.24
CA VAL A 152 -8.15 0.46 1.67
C VAL A 152 -9.26 0.56 0.62
N GLY A 153 -9.00 0.12 -0.62
CA GLY A 153 -9.96 0.17 -1.73
C GLY A 153 -10.02 1.53 -2.43
N ALA A 154 -9.00 2.36 -2.25
CA ALA A 154 -8.81 3.68 -2.85
C ALA A 154 -8.28 3.59 -4.29
N THR A 155 -8.90 2.70 -5.09
CA THR A 155 -8.52 2.40 -6.48
C THR A 155 -9.59 2.85 -7.46
N THR A 156 -10.45 3.78 -7.07
CA THR A 156 -11.51 4.32 -7.93
C THR A 156 -10.95 5.42 -8.83
N SER A 157 -11.70 5.80 -9.86
CA SER A 157 -11.36 6.94 -10.71
C SER A 157 -11.59 8.31 -10.05
N SER A 158 -12.13 8.35 -8.82
CA SER A 158 -12.41 9.58 -8.09
C SER A 158 -11.44 9.76 -6.94
N VAL A 159 -10.60 10.79 -7.00
CA VAL A 159 -9.66 11.17 -5.94
C VAL A 159 -10.41 11.40 -4.62
N ALA A 160 -11.51 12.13 -4.68
CA ALA A 160 -12.38 12.40 -3.54
C ALA A 160 -12.86 11.12 -2.83
N ILE A 161 -13.32 10.11 -3.59
CA ILE A 161 -13.76 8.83 -3.02
C ILE A 161 -12.57 8.05 -2.42
N ASN A 162 -11.41 8.13 -3.06
CA ASN A 162 -10.19 7.49 -2.58
C ASN A 162 -9.73 8.09 -1.25
N ASP A 163 -9.80 9.41 -1.09
CA ASP A 163 -9.48 10.10 0.17
C ASP A 163 -10.44 9.68 1.30
N LEU A 164 -11.75 9.60 1.01
CA LEU A 164 -12.73 9.09 1.98
C LEU A 164 -12.48 7.63 2.36
N ALA A 165 -11.99 6.80 1.43
CA ALA A 165 -11.66 5.41 1.72
C ALA A 165 -10.48 5.31 2.70
N PHE A 166 -9.45 6.15 2.55
CA PHE A 166 -8.34 6.22 3.51
C PHE A 166 -8.81 6.64 4.91
N GLU A 167 -9.66 7.67 5.00
CA GLU A 167 -10.24 8.14 6.26
C GLU A 167 -11.12 7.05 6.92
N LEU A 168 -12.00 6.43 6.14
CA LEU A 168 -12.88 5.36 6.61
C LEU A 168 -12.10 4.19 7.20
N ILE A 169 -11.05 3.76 6.51
CA ILE A 169 -10.24 2.61 6.93
C ILE A 169 -9.32 2.97 8.10
N SER A 170 -8.83 4.21 8.17
CA SER A 170 -8.12 4.74 9.34
C SER A 170 -8.97 4.60 10.60
N LEU A 171 -10.19 5.15 10.59
CA LEU A 171 -11.15 5.04 11.68
C LEU A 171 -11.52 3.58 12.01
N GLY A 172 -11.61 2.73 10.99
CA GLY A 172 -11.88 1.30 11.16
C GLY A 172 -10.75 0.55 11.85
N ILE A 173 -9.49 0.84 11.50
CA ILE A 173 -8.31 0.26 12.15
C ILE A 173 -8.26 0.68 13.61
N ASP A 174 -8.48 1.96 13.92
CA ASP A 174 -8.45 2.45 15.30
C ASP A 174 -9.57 1.82 16.15
N PHE A 175 -10.79 1.78 15.61
CA PHE A 175 -11.92 1.18 16.31
C PHE A 175 -11.69 -0.31 16.57
N MET A 176 -11.27 -1.06 15.57
CA MET A 176 -11.04 -2.50 15.69
C MET A 176 -9.81 -2.80 16.54
N GLY A 177 -8.74 -2.02 16.40
CA GLY A 177 -7.53 -2.12 17.19
C GLY A 177 -7.83 -1.99 18.69
N ALA A 178 -8.62 -0.99 19.07
CA ALA A 178 -9.10 -0.82 20.44
C ALA A 178 -10.04 -1.96 20.90
N ALA A 179 -10.86 -2.50 19.99
CA ALA A 179 -11.84 -3.54 20.32
C ALA A 179 -11.23 -4.95 20.48
N VAL A 180 -10.21 -5.30 19.68
CA VAL A 180 -9.65 -6.66 19.61
C VAL A 180 -8.15 -6.74 19.93
N GLY A 181 -7.47 -5.61 20.11
CA GLY A 181 -6.10 -5.56 20.66
C GLY A 181 -4.97 -5.62 19.62
N PHE A 182 -5.08 -4.88 18.51
CA PHE A 182 -3.96 -4.69 17.57
C PHE A 182 -3.69 -3.19 17.31
N GLU A 183 -2.46 -2.84 16.97
CA GLU A 183 -2.06 -1.46 16.68
C GLU A 183 -1.92 -1.19 15.18
N SER A 184 -1.60 -2.22 14.41
CA SER A 184 -1.44 -2.12 12.96
C SER A 184 -1.82 -3.43 12.25
N ILE A 185 -2.11 -3.30 10.96
CA ILE A 185 -2.20 -4.41 10.03
C ILE A 185 -0.79 -4.75 9.55
N THR A 186 -0.35 -5.98 9.75
CA THR A 186 0.94 -6.46 9.21
C THR A 186 0.70 -7.15 7.87
N ILE A 187 1.37 -6.67 6.83
CA ILE A 187 1.23 -7.18 5.45
C ILE A 187 2.54 -7.88 5.06
N THR A 188 2.52 -9.19 4.95
CA THR A 188 3.62 -9.98 4.39
C THR A 188 3.40 -10.19 2.90
N LEU A 189 4.24 -9.57 2.08
CA LEU A 189 4.35 -9.85 0.66
C LEU A 189 5.23 -11.06 0.44
N VAL A 190 4.73 -12.01 -0.35
CA VAL A 190 5.51 -13.15 -0.86
C VAL A 190 5.72 -12.93 -2.35
N TRP A 191 6.98 -12.75 -2.74
CA TRP A 191 7.39 -12.51 -4.13
C TRP A 191 7.42 -13.81 -4.93
N ASN A 192 7.43 -13.71 -6.26
CA ASN A 192 7.49 -14.86 -7.17
C ASN A 192 8.74 -15.73 -6.96
N ASP A 193 9.85 -15.14 -6.52
CA ASP A 193 11.06 -15.88 -6.20
C ASP A 193 11.01 -16.57 -4.82
N GLY A 194 9.92 -16.40 -4.08
CA GLY A 194 9.70 -16.94 -2.73
C GLY A 194 10.32 -16.11 -1.61
N SER A 195 10.98 -14.99 -1.93
CA SER A 195 11.41 -14.03 -0.90
C SER A 195 10.21 -13.30 -0.30
N ARG A 196 10.42 -12.63 0.84
CA ARG A 196 9.35 -12.00 1.62
C ARG A 196 9.71 -10.60 2.06
N THR A 197 8.77 -9.67 1.90
CA THR A 197 8.84 -8.31 2.45
C THR A 197 7.72 -8.13 3.44
N VAL A 198 8.00 -7.45 4.56
CA VAL A 198 6.97 -7.14 5.56
C VAL A 198 6.74 -5.63 5.59
N MET A 199 5.48 -5.25 5.47
CA MET A 199 4.97 -3.89 5.56
C MET A 199 3.96 -3.80 6.71
N SER A 200 3.71 -2.61 7.23
CA SER A 200 2.76 -2.37 8.31
C SER A 200 1.90 -1.15 8.00
N MET A 201 0.62 -1.18 8.35
CA MET A 201 -0.31 -0.06 8.15
C MET A 201 -1.11 0.17 9.43
N SER A 202 -0.97 1.34 10.04
CA SER A 202 -1.71 1.77 11.24
C SER A 202 -2.82 2.76 10.86
N GLY A 203 -3.71 3.09 11.80
CA GLY A 203 -4.76 4.07 11.59
C GLY A 203 -4.22 5.46 11.22
N ASP A 204 -3.10 5.87 11.81
CA ASP A 204 -2.45 7.16 11.51
C ASP A 204 -1.73 7.21 10.15
N HIS A 205 -1.51 6.04 9.53
CA HIS A 205 -0.70 5.90 8.31
C HIS A 205 -1.38 4.96 7.31
N THR A 206 -2.62 5.27 6.92
CA THR A 206 -3.37 4.46 5.95
C THR A 206 -3.05 4.77 4.50
N THR A 207 -2.41 5.91 4.19
CA THR A 207 -2.04 6.31 2.82
C THR A 207 -0.75 5.67 2.32
N GLU A 208 0.07 5.12 3.22
CA GLU A 208 1.32 4.43 2.91
C GLU A 208 1.59 3.33 3.94
N ALA A 209 1.66 2.08 3.49
CA ALA A 209 2.12 0.99 4.33
C ALA A 209 3.65 1.10 4.53
N ALA A 210 4.09 1.20 5.78
CA ALA A 210 5.48 1.39 6.14
C ALA A 210 6.28 0.08 6.04
N TYR A 211 7.49 0.16 5.49
CA TYR A 211 8.43 -0.96 5.47
C TYR A 211 8.90 -1.32 6.88
N VAL A 212 8.75 -2.60 7.25
CA VAL A 212 9.17 -3.11 8.56
C VAL A 212 10.61 -3.57 8.49
N ARG A 213 11.51 -2.73 8.98
CA ARG A 213 12.96 -2.97 8.97
C ARG A 213 13.33 -4.26 9.70
N GLY A 214 14.31 -4.97 9.14
CA GLY A 214 14.80 -6.25 9.61
C GLY A 214 13.82 -7.41 9.45
N LYS A 215 12.66 -7.23 8.79
CA LYS A 215 11.66 -8.30 8.64
C LYS A 215 11.56 -8.84 7.22
N SER A 216 12.39 -8.38 6.30
CA SER A 216 12.49 -8.97 4.96
C SER A 216 13.42 -10.17 4.95
N TYR A 217 13.05 -11.19 4.19
CA TYR A 217 13.79 -12.44 4.08
C TYR A 217 13.94 -12.83 2.61
N ASP A 218 15.08 -13.43 2.28
CA ASP A 218 15.25 -14.09 1.01
C ASP A 218 14.44 -15.40 0.95
N ARG A 219 14.53 -16.08 -0.19
CA ARG A 219 13.83 -17.35 -0.43
C ARG A 219 14.31 -18.53 0.42
N ASP A 220 15.55 -18.47 0.90
CA ASP A 220 16.18 -19.52 1.70
C ASP A 220 15.92 -19.31 3.20
N GLY A 221 15.26 -18.20 3.55
CA GLY A 221 14.91 -17.83 4.91
C GLY A 221 15.96 -16.97 5.59
N ASN A 222 16.98 -16.50 4.87
CA ASN A 222 17.96 -15.59 5.43
C ASN A 222 17.38 -14.18 5.52
N ARG A 223 17.71 -13.45 6.58
CA ARG A 223 17.31 -12.05 6.72
C ARG A 223 18.09 -11.20 5.72
N LEU A 224 17.38 -10.33 5.00
CA LEU A 224 17.99 -9.40 4.06
C LEU A 224 18.46 -8.15 4.82
N PRO A 225 19.70 -7.67 4.60
CA PRO A 225 20.17 -6.41 5.15
C PRO A 225 19.25 -5.27 4.74
N ASP A 226 18.98 -4.34 5.65
CA ASP A 226 18.36 -3.06 5.32
C ASP A 226 18.94 -1.95 6.21
N ALA A 227 18.35 -0.76 6.21
CA ALA A 227 18.82 0.36 7.02
C ALA A 227 18.97 0.03 8.53
N SER A 228 18.24 -0.95 9.08
CA SER A 228 18.42 -1.38 10.47
C SER A 228 19.74 -2.10 10.72
N ALA A 229 20.36 -2.70 9.70
CA ALA A 229 21.63 -3.41 9.87
C ALA A 229 22.81 -2.48 10.24
N ILE A 230 22.65 -1.16 10.06
CA ILE A 230 23.66 -0.14 10.42
C ILE A 230 23.66 0.14 11.93
N HIS A 231 22.51 0.06 12.60
CA HIS A 231 22.35 0.46 14.01
C HIS A 231 21.99 -0.71 14.93
N ASP A 232 21.24 -1.68 14.40
CA ASP A 232 20.72 -2.84 15.12
C ASP A 232 21.30 -4.14 14.54
N GLY A 233 22.60 -4.12 14.20
CA GLY A 233 23.28 -5.23 13.54
C GLY A 233 23.29 -6.54 14.33
N ASP A 234 23.04 -6.50 15.64
CA ASP A 234 22.84 -7.67 16.49
C ASP A 234 21.77 -8.64 15.94
N ASN A 235 20.72 -8.10 15.32
CA ASN A 235 19.64 -8.89 14.73
C ASN A 235 20.05 -9.66 13.45
N TYR A 236 21.25 -9.39 12.94
CA TYR A 236 21.81 -9.97 11.72
C TYR A 236 23.01 -10.90 12.01
N ILE A 237 23.35 -11.12 13.28
CA ILE A 237 24.40 -12.07 13.67
C ILE A 237 23.96 -13.50 13.34
N GLY A 238 24.92 -14.31 12.88
CA GLY A 238 24.74 -15.74 12.75
C GLY A 238 25.13 -16.29 11.39
N GLY A 239 24.76 -17.56 11.18
CA GLY A 239 25.03 -18.29 9.96
C GLY A 239 23.92 -18.11 8.93
N TYR A 240 24.34 -17.83 7.70
CA TYR A 240 23.51 -17.71 6.51
C TYR A 240 23.83 -18.86 5.58
N THR A 241 22.80 -19.47 4.99
CA THR A 241 22.97 -20.56 4.02
C THR A 241 22.18 -20.23 2.77
N PHE A 242 22.87 -20.31 1.63
CA PHE A 242 22.30 -19.97 0.34
C PHE A 242 22.24 -21.21 -0.53
N ARG A 243 21.08 -21.47 -1.14
CA ARG A 243 20.89 -22.61 -2.04
C ARG A 243 21.18 -22.25 -3.49
N ARG A 244 21.22 -20.96 -3.82
CA ARG A 244 21.40 -20.45 -5.19
C ARG A 244 22.35 -19.26 -5.20
N GLU A 245 23.11 -19.15 -6.28
CA GLU A 245 24.03 -18.04 -6.49
C GLU A 245 23.31 -16.69 -6.52
N SER A 246 22.16 -16.61 -7.19
CA SER A 246 21.37 -15.38 -7.26
C SER A 246 20.97 -14.84 -5.89
N THR A 247 20.68 -15.74 -4.94
CA THR A 247 20.32 -15.35 -3.57
C THR A 247 21.52 -14.81 -2.80
N ILE A 248 22.72 -15.34 -3.07
CA ILE A 248 23.98 -14.76 -2.54
C ILE A 248 24.18 -13.36 -3.12
N GLU A 249 23.98 -13.19 -4.43
CA GLU A 249 24.15 -11.90 -5.12
C GLU A 249 23.22 -10.85 -4.57
N ASP A 250 21.93 -11.17 -4.47
CA ASP A 250 20.92 -10.30 -3.88
C ASP A 250 21.32 -9.87 -2.47
N TRP A 251 21.68 -10.82 -1.61
CA TRP A 251 22.07 -10.53 -0.23
C TRP A 251 23.32 -9.64 -0.16
N VAL A 252 24.38 -9.96 -0.92
CA VAL A 252 25.64 -9.21 -0.94
C VAL A 252 25.45 -7.81 -1.52
N ASN A 253 24.62 -7.68 -2.56
CA ASN A 253 24.30 -6.38 -3.16
C ASN A 253 23.59 -5.49 -2.16
N THR A 254 22.57 -6.01 -1.45
CA THR A 254 21.88 -5.25 -0.40
C THR A 254 22.83 -4.93 0.76
N ALA A 255 23.67 -5.87 1.21
CA ALA A 255 24.69 -5.61 2.23
C ALA A 255 25.64 -4.46 1.84
N SER A 256 26.09 -4.45 0.58
CA SER A 256 26.98 -3.42 0.06
C SER A 256 26.32 -2.03 0.07
N GLN A 257 25.01 -1.93 -0.21
CA GLN A 257 24.28 -0.66 -0.18
C GLN A 257 24.26 -0.03 1.23
N TYR A 258 24.31 -0.88 2.27
CA TYR A 258 24.37 -0.44 3.66
C TYR A 258 25.79 -0.47 4.25
N GLY A 259 26.82 -0.62 3.41
CA GLY A 259 28.22 -0.53 3.83
C GLY A 259 28.71 -1.71 4.69
N ILE A 260 28.02 -2.85 4.65
CA ILE A 260 28.38 -4.06 5.38
C ILE A 260 29.50 -4.77 4.59
N PRO A 261 30.74 -4.86 5.12
CA PRO A 261 31.82 -5.53 4.45
C PRO A 261 31.62 -7.05 4.47
N VAL A 262 31.74 -7.66 3.30
CA VAL A 262 31.74 -9.11 3.12
C VAL A 262 33.14 -9.56 2.69
N SER A 263 33.73 -10.49 3.41
CA SER A 263 35.10 -10.98 3.18
C SER A 263 35.16 -12.49 2.97
N GLY A 264 36.34 -13.02 2.64
CA GLY A 264 36.55 -14.46 2.42
C GLY A 264 36.30 -14.91 0.98
N THR A 265 36.57 -16.18 0.71
CA THR A 265 36.34 -16.80 -0.60
C THR A 265 34.86 -17.12 -0.76
N ARG A 266 34.24 -16.68 -1.86
CA ARG A 266 32.81 -16.87 -2.13
C ARG A 266 32.42 -18.34 -1.93
N SER A 267 31.43 -18.57 -1.07
CA SER A 267 30.85 -19.88 -0.78
C SER A 267 29.33 -19.75 -0.59
N ASN A 268 28.65 -20.88 -0.43
CA ASN A 268 27.22 -20.91 -0.15
C ASN A 268 26.86 -20.68 1.33
N ARG A 269 27.86 -20.36 2.16
CA ARG A 269 27.69 -20.12 3.59
C ARG A 269 28.38 -18.84 4.00
N MET A 270 27.73 -18.08 4.86
CA MET A 270 28.28 -16.84 5.36
C MET A 270 28.02 -16.74 6.86
N SER A 271 28.94 -16.14 7.60
CA SER A 271 28.76 -15.81 9.00
C SER A 271 28.86 -14.32 9.17
N CYS A 272 27.94 -13.73 9.90
CA CYS A 272 27.98 -12.32 10.28
C CYS A 272 28.21 -12.16 11.78
N SER A 273 28.97 -11.14 12.14
CA SER A 273 29.27 -10.74 13.51
C SER A 273 29.14 -9.23 13.67
N TRP A 274 28.66 -8.80 14.83
CA TRP A 274 28.54 -7.41 15.23
C TRP A 274 29.59 -7.10 16.31
N ASP A 275 30.31 -6.00 16.16
CA ASP A 275 31.35 -5.57 17.12
C ASP A 275 30.87 -4.49 18.10
N GLY A 276 29.56 -4.17 18.10
CA GLY A 276 28.98 -3.06 18.85
C GLY A 276 28.70 -1.83 17.99
N ASN A 277 29.36 -1.69 16.84
CA ASN A 277 29.27 -0.52 15.96
C ASN A 277 29.07 -0.87 14.48
N ARG A 278 29.56 -2.02 14.03
CA ARG A 278 29.54 -2.41 12.62
C ARG A 278 29.30 -3.90 12.44
N LEU A 279 28.40 -4.23 11.53
CA LEU A 279 28.15 -5.59 11.10
C LEU A 279 29.22 -5.96 10.08
N THR A 280 29.87 -7.09 10.26
CA THR A 280 30.86 -7.62 9.32
C THR A 280 30.53 -9.06 9.01
N CYS A 281 30.69 -9.46 7.75
CA CYS A 281 30.35 -10.81 7.31
C CYS A 281 31.50 -11.46 6.55
N ARG A 282 31.54 -12.79 6.57
CA ARG A 282 32.58 -13.58 5.94
C ARG A 282 32.04 -14.89 5.39
N PHE A 283 32.42 -15.22 4.17
CA PHE A 283 32.19 -16.55 3.58
C PHE A 283 33.10 -17.61 4.21
N TYR A 284 32.60 -18.84 4.35
CA TYR A 284 33.34 -19.99 4.89
C TYR A 284 32.93 -21.33 4.28
#